data_AF-A0A373G3M2-F1
#
_entry.id   AF-A0A373G3M2-F1
#
_cell.length_a   1.000
_cell.length_b   1.000
_cell.length_c   1.000
_cell.angle_alpha   90.00
_cell.angle_beta   90.00
_cell.angle_gamma   90.00
#
_symmetry.space_group_name_H-M   'P 1'
#
loop_
_entity.id
_entity.type
_entity.pdbx_description
1 polymer ?
#
loop_
_entity_poly.entity_id
_entity_poly.type
_entity_poly.pdbx_seq_one_letter_code
_entity_poly.pdbx_strand_id
1 'polypeptide(L)'
;MSEMERHIGKIKKVDLNNYTVEGWCEQKCKTLKIELGAYYKTYKEALLNDPYPAIVIEVNDVLWEVIEDKEEEDTQDISILTPNNDGTYSYIMQFYNGGTCLNEMLEDSIKNLKED
;
A
#
# COMPACT_ATOMS: atom_id res chain seq x y z
N MET A 1 -13.76 4.96 15.38
CA MET A 1 -12.64 5.88 15.72
C MET A 1 -11.72 5.85 14.52
N SER A 2 -11.12 6.98 14.13
CA SER A 2 -10.18 7.03 13.00
C SER A 2 -8.75 7.02 13.54
N GLU A 3 -7.91 6.15 12.99
CA GLU A 3 -6.47 6.08 13.27
C GLU A 3 -5.67 6.38 11.99
N MET A 4 -4.41 6.80 12.13
CA MET A 4 -3.50 6.96 10.99
C MET A 4 -2.79 5.63 10.77
N GLU A 5 -3.02 5.01 9.61
CA GLU A 5 -2.33 3.79 9.18
C GLU A 5 -1.27 4.15 8.13
N ARG A 6 -0.09 3.51 8.18
CA ARG A 6 0.97 3.65 7.17
C ARG A 6 1.25 2.28 6.54
N HIS A 7 1.06 2.20 5.23
CA HIS A 7 1.36 1.01 4.45
C HIS A 7 2.47 1.30 3.44
N ILE A 8 3.45 0.40 3.35
CA ILE A 8 4.46 0.39 2.28
C ILE A 8 4.28 -0.91 1.51
N GLY A 9 3.99 -0.81 0.22
CA GLY A 9 3.64 -1.98 -0.57
C GLY A 9 3.89 -1.82 -2.06
N LYS A 10 3.56 -2.88 -2.80
CA LYS A 10 3.58 -2.93 -4.25
C LYS A 10 2.25 -3.43 -4.76
N ILE A 11 1.78 -2.80 -5.83
CA ILE A 11 0.58 -3.19 -6.53
C ILE A 11 0.91 -3.48 -8.00
N LYS A 12 0.23 -4.45 -8.59
CA LYS A 12 0.32 -4.75 -10.02
C LYS A 12 -1.06 -4.76 -10.65
N LYS A 13 -1.13 -4.42 -11.93
CA LYS A 13 -2.34 -4.65 -12.72
C LYS A 13 -2.57 -6.14 -12.86
N VAL A 14 -3.82 -6.57 -12.69
CA VAL A 14 -4.18 -7.98 -12.88
C VAL A 14 -4.16 -8.33 -14.35
N ASP A 15 -3.47 -9.43 -14.68
CA ASP A 15 -3.57 -10.08 -15.98
C ASP A 15 -4.65 -11.16 -15.91
N LEU A 16 -5.70 -10.98 -16.70
CA LEU A 16 -6.82 -11.90 -16.76
C LEU A 16 -6.48 -13.19 -17.51
N ASN A 17 -5.39 -13.30 -18.28
CA ASN A 17 -5.01 -14.53 -18.98
C ASN A 17 -6.17 -15.23 -19.74
N ASN A 18 -7.04 -14.44 -20.40
CA ASN A 18 -8.27 -14.88 -21.09
C ASN A 18 -9.44 -15.36 -20.20
N TYR A 19 -9.35 -15.23 -18.89
CA TYR A 19 -10.50 -15.40 -17.99
C TYR A 19 -11.44 -14.19 -18.03
N THR A 20 -12.70 -14.41 -17.68
CA THR A 20 -13.58 -13.31 -17.24
C THR A 20 -13.09 -12.78 -15.90
N VAL A 21 -13.45 -11.54 -15.56
CA VAL A 21 -13.13 -10.94 -14.24
C VAL A 21 -13.55 -11.86 -13.11
N GLU A 22 -14.80 -12.35 -13.15
CA GLU A 22 -15.34 -13.24 -12.14
C GLU A 22 -14.59 -14.58 -12.07
N GLY A 23 -14.23 -15.16 -13.21
CA GLY A 23 -13.46 -16.41 -13.25
C GLY A 23 -12.05 -16.25 -12.67
N TRP A 24 -11.41 -15.10 -12.90
CA TRP A 24 -10.13 -14.80 -12.26
C TRP A 24 -10.29 -14.64 -10.74
N CYS A 25 -11.30 -13.90 -10.29
CA CYS A 25 -11.60 -13.73 -8.86
C CYS A 25 -11.88 -15.07 -8.18
N GLU A 26 -12.62 -15.98 -8.82
CA GLU A 26 -12.88 -17.32 -8.30
C GLU A 26 -11.59 -18.11 -8.05
N GLN A 27 -10.66 -18.13 -9.02
CA GLN A 27 -9.36 -18.81 -8.86
C GLN A 27 -8.53 -18.20 -7.72
N LYS A 28 -8.58 -16.88 -7.60
CA LYS A 28 -7.87 -16.15 -6.55
C LYS A 28 -8.46 -16.46 -5.17
N CYS A 29 -9.78 -16.39 -5.01
CA CYS A 29 -10.48 -16.78 -3.78
C CYS A 29 -10.15 -18.22 -3.37
N LYS A 30 -10.16 -19.18 -4.32
CA LYS A 30 -9.76 -20.57 -4.04
C LYS A 30 -8.33 -20.68 -3.51
N THR A 31 -7.39 -19.95 -4.11
CA THR A 31 -5.98 -19.91 -3.67
C THR A 31 -5.85 -19.40 -2.24
N LEU A 32 -6.66 -18.40 -1.88
CA LEU A 32 -6.65 -17.74 -0.58
C LEU A 32 -7.55 -18.42 0.45
N LYS A 33 -8.27 -19.48 0.05
CA LYS A 33 -9.29 -20.17 0.86
C LYS A 33 -10.42 -19.24 1.32
N ILE A 34 -10.76 -18.27 0.49
CA ILE A 34 -11.95 -17.41 0.65
C ILE A 34 -13.13 -18.17 0.04
N GLU A 35 -14.07 -18.56 0.89
CA GLU A 35 -15.30 -19.21 0.44
C GLU A 35 -16.32 -18.16 0.01
N LEU A 36 -17.10 -18.46 -1.04
CA LEU A 36 -18.26 -17.66 -1.41
C LEU A 36 -19.35 -17.90 -0.35
N GLY A 37 -19.22 -17.21 0.78
CA GLY A 37 -20.12 -17.32 1.92
C GLY A 37 -21.48 -16.66 1.66
N ALA A 38 -22.34 -16.66 2.67
CA ALA A 38 -23.68 -16.06 2.57
C ALA A 38 -23.68 -14.54 2.36
N TYR A 39 -22.55 -13.86 2.58
CA TYR A 39 -22.45 -12.40 2.57
C TYR A 39 -22.17 -11.79 1.19
N TYR A 40 -21.63 -12.57 0.25
CA TYR A 40 -21.22 -12.07 -1.07
C TYR A 40 -21.92 -12.84 -2.18
N LYS A 41 -22.34 -12.14 -3.24
CA LYS A 41 -23.03 -12.76 -4.38
C LYS A 41 -22.07 -13.19 -5.48
N THR A 42 -20.89 -12.59 -5.52
CA THR A 42 -19.84 -12.86 -6.52
C THR A 42 -18.47 -12.98 -5.85
N TYR A 43 -17.56 -13.72 -6.48
CA TYR A 43 -16.17 -13.81 -6.05
C TYR A 43 -15.46 -12.45 -6.17
N LYS A 44 -15.83 -11.62 -7.16
CA LYS A 44 -15.34 -10.23 -7.22
C LYS A 44 -15.69 -9.47 -5.95
N GLU A 45 -16.96 -9.49 -5.54
CA GLU A 45 -17.40 -8.84 -4.30
C GLU A 45 -16.66 -9.39 -3.08
N ALA A 46 -16.51 -10.72 -2.97
CA ALA A 46 -15.78 -11.32 -1.87
C ALA A 46 -14.33 -10.82 -1.80
N LEU A 47 -13.61 -10.84 -2.92
CA LEU A 47 -12.20 -10.48 -2.97
C LEU A 47 -11.90 -8.99 -2.76
N LEU A 48 -12.86 -8.12 -3.12
CA LEU A 48 -12.76 -6.67 -2.90
C LEU A 48 -13.01 -6.27 -1.42
N ASN A 49 -13.60 -7.17 -0.62
CA ASN A 49 -14.00 -6.87 0.77
C ASN A 49 -13.38 -7.82 1.82
N ASP A 50 -12.83 -8.96 1.40
CA ASP A 50 -12.25 -9.99 2.27
C ASP A 50 -10.98 -10.58 1.62
N PRO A 51 -9.82 -10.59 2.31
CA PRO A 51 -9.58 -10.08 3.67
C PRO A 51 -9.51 -8.55 3.76
N TYR A 52 -9.49 -8.03 5.00
CA TYR A 52 -9.09 -6.66 5.30
C TYR A 52 -7.66 -6.64 5.88
N PRO A 53 -6.74 -5.80 5.38
CA PRO A 53 -6.91 -4.88 4.25
C PRO A 53 -7.11 -5.62 2.91
N ALA A 54 -7.86 -4.99 1.99
CA ALA A 54 -8.20 -5.59 0.71
C ALA A 54 -6.97 -5.85 -0.16
N ILE A 55 -6.84 -7.07 -0.66
CA ILE A 55 -5.70 -7.51 -1.49
C ILE A 55 -5.93 -7.29 -2.99
N VAL A 56 -7.16 -7.00 -3.39
CA VAL A 56 -7.53 -6.62 -4.76
C VAL A 56 -8.39 -5.37 -4.70
N ILE A 57 -8.13 -4.45 -5.63
CA ILE A 57 -8.91 -3.22 -5.79
C ILE A 57 -9.38 -3.08 -7.24
N GLU A 58 -10.52 -2.42 -7.44
CA GLU A 58 -11.06 -2.12 -8.76
C GLU A 58 -11.02 -0.60 -9.00
N VAL A 59 -10.37 -0.18 -10.08
CA VAL A 59 -10.30 1.23 -10.50
C VAL A 59 -10.61 1.30 -11.99
N ASN A 60 -11.67 2.02 -12.36
CA ASN A 60 -12.13 2.16 -13.75
C ASN A 60 -12.29 0.79 -14.46
N ASP A 61 -13.00 -0.14 -13.83
CA ASP A 61 -13.25 -1.51 -14.32
C ASP A 61 -11.97 -2.35 -14.54
N VAL A 62 -10.84 -1.94 -13.96
CA VAL A 62 -9.57 -2.66 -14.00
C VAL A 62 -9.21 -3.13 -12.60
N LEU A 63 -8.93 -4.44 -12.46
CA LEU A 63 -8.44 -5.02 -11.22
C LEU A 63 -6.94 -4.79 -11.04
N TRP A 64 -6.56 -4.47 -9.81
CA TRP A 64 -5.19 -4.38 -9.35
C TRP A 64 -5.01 -5.26 -8.11
N GLU A 65 -3.90 -5.98 -8.04
CA GLU A 65 -3.56 -6.89 -6.96
C GLU A 65 -2.42 -6.29 -6.13
N VAL A 66 -2.63 -6.18 -4.83
CA VAL A 66 -1.59 -5.88 -3.84
C VAL A 66 -0.74 -7.15 -3.69
N ILE A 67 0.53 -7.07 -4.08
CA ILE A 67 1.45 -8.23 -4.08
C ILE A 67 2.45 -8.21 -2.93
N GLU A 68 2.66 -7.03 -2.36
CA GLU A 68 3.45 -6.82 -1.15
C GLU A 68 2.72 -5.73 -0.36
N ASP A 69 2.48 -5.97 0.92
CA ASP A 69 1.97 -4.98 1.85
C ASP A 69 2.67 -5.18 3.20
N LYS A 70 3.07 -4.06 3.79
CA LYS A 70 3.62 -4.00 5.14
C LYS A 70 2.99 -2.81 5.83
N GLU A 71 2.07 -3.10 6.74
CA GLU A 71 1.61 -2.14 7.73
C GLU A 71 2.76 -1.83 8.70
N GLU A 72 2.99 -0.55 8.93
CA GLU A 72 3.93 -0.07 9.94
C GLU A 72 3.12 0.52 11.09
N GLU A 73 3.21 -0.10 12.27
CA GLU A 73 2.57 0.39 13.51
C GLU A 73 3.10 1.78 13.93
N ASP A 74 4.19 2.23 13.31
CA ASP A 74 4.85 3.46 13.67
C ASP A 74 4.16 4.67 13.02
N THR A 75 3.32 5.31 13.82
CA THR A 75 2.70 6.62 13.52
C THR A 75 3.69 7.80 13.67
N GLN A 76 4.97 7.52 13.96
CA GLN A 76 6.02 8.54 13.97
C GLN A 76 6.24 9.18 12.60
N ASP A 77 6.92 10.32 12.66
CA ASP A 77 7.26 11.16 11.53
C ASP A 77 7.88 10.33 10.38
N ILE A 78 7.37 10.52 9.15
CA ILE A 78 8.02 9.97 7.96
C ILE A 78 9.20 10.87 7.64
N SER A 79 10.39 10.28 7.52
CA SER A 79 11.60 10.98 7.07
C SER A 79 12.36 10.11 6.07
N ILE A 80 12.08 10.30 4.79
CA ILE A 80 12.75 9.57 3.69
C ILE A 80 13.55 10.57 2.87
N LEU A 81 14.86 10.31 2.73
CA LEU A 81 15.73 10.97 1.77
C LEU A 81 16.19 9.94 0.72
N THR A 82 15.98 10.25 -0.55
CA THR A 82 16.41 9.41 -1.68
C THR A 82 17.44 10.17 -2.52
N PRO A 83 18.67 9.68 -2.67
CA PRO A 83 19.68 10.35 -3.49
C PRO A 83 19.30 10.33 -4.97
N ASN A 84 19.62 11.41 -5.67
CA ASN A 84 19.44 11.57 -7.10
C ASN A 84 20.80 11.55 -7.83
N ASN A 85 20.80 11.28 -9.14
CA ASN A 85 22.03 11.19 -9.96
C ASN A 85 22.72 12.53 -10.23
N ASP A 86 22.14 13.66 -9.81
CA ASP A 86 22.64 15.02 -10.02
C ASP A 86 23.24 15.66 -8.75
N GLY A 87 23.42 14.86 -7.69
CA GLY A 87 23.93 15.33 -6.41
C GLY A 87 22.88 15.99 -5.51
N THR A 88 21.59 15.93 -5.89
CA THR A 88 20.47 16.35 -5.03
C THR A 88 19.83 15.16 -4.30
N TYR A 89 18.94 15.45 -3.36
CA TYR A 89 18.10 14.44 -2.69
C TYR A 89 16.63 14.79 -2.87
N SER A 90 15.82 13.79 -3.18
CA SER A 90 14.36 13.86 -3.09
C SER A 90 13.93 13.53 -1.66
N TYR A 91 12.94 14.22 -1.10
CA TYR A 91 12.47 13.98 0.27
C TYR A 91 10.97 13.73 0.38
N ILE A 92 10.57 12.84 1.28
CA ILE A 92 9.19 12.65 1.73
C ILE A 92 9.19 12.83 3.25
N MET A 93 8.47 13.85 3.73
CA MET A 93 8.39 14.20 5.14
C MET A 93 6.93 14.26 5.60
N GLN A 94 6.62 13.65 6.73
CA GLN A 94 5.34 13.78 7.43
C GLN A 94 5.65 13.94 8.91
N PHE A 95 5.10 14.95 9.57
CA PHE A 95 5.35 15.16 10.98
C PHE A 95 4.23 15.92 11.66
N TYR A 96 4.12 15.76 12.98
CA TYR A 96 3.21 16.58 13.78
C TYR A 96 3.80 17.98 13.99
N ASN A 97 3.26 18.98 13.27
CA ASN A 97 3.78 20.35 13.28
C ASN A 97 3.64 21.10 14.62
N GLY A 98 2.94 20.53 15.60
CA GLY A 98 2.91 21.07 16.96
C GLY A 98 4.17 20.76 17.78
N GLY A 99 5.03 19.85 17.30
CA GLY A 99 6.27 19.45 17.97
C GLY A 99 7.56 19.70 17.19
N THR A 100 7.49 20.01 15.89
CA THR A 100 8.66 20.22 15.01
C THR A 100 8.28 21.01 13.76
N CYS A 101 9.28 21.45 12.98
CA CYS A 101 9.10 22.05 11.67
C CYS A 101 9.90 21.34 10.56
N LEU A 102 9.58 21.64 9.30
CA LEU A 102 10.24 21.00 8.14
C LEU A 102 11.77 21.17 8.16
N ASN A 103 12.26 22.33 8.61
CA ASN A 103 13.70 22.59 8.65
C ASN A 103 14.40 21.68 9.67
N GLU A 104 13.81 21.49 10.85
CA GLU A 104 14.34 20.59 11.89
C GLU A 104 14.33 19.14 11.41
N MET A 105 13.24 18.71 10.77
CA MET A 105 13.15 17.38 10.17
C MET A 105 14.25 17.15 9.12
N LEU A 106 14.41 18.06 8.16
CA LEU A 106 15.44 17.96 7.12
C LEU A 106 16.85 17.95 7.71
N GLU A 107 17.12 18.81 8.69
CA GLU A 107 18.42 18.87 9.36
C GLU A 107 18.75 17.53 10.03
N ASP A 108 17.81 16.93 10.74
CA ASP A 108 17.99 15.63 11.38
C ASP A 108 18.14 14.49 10.36
N SER A 109 17.35 14.49 9.28
CA SER A 109 17.50 13.50 8.20
C SER A 109 18.89 13.57 7.54
N ILE A 110 19.39 14.78 7.29
CA ILE A 110 20.71 15.01 6.67
C ILE A 110 21.84 14.58 7.62
N LYS A 111 21.76 14.90 8.92
CA LYS A 111 22.75 14.46 9.92
C LYS A 111 22.86 12.94 10.03
N ASN A 112 21.77 12.23 9.73
CA ASN A 112 21.71 10.77 9.77
C ASN A 112 22.12 10.10 8.44
N LEU A 113 22.47 10.86 7.40
CA LEU A 113 23.12 10.31 6.22
C LEU A 113 24.48 9.74 6.67
N LYS A 114 24.62 8.41 6.60
CA LYS A 114 25.93 7.80 6.75
C LYS A 114 26.77 8.22 5.55
N GLU A 115 27.90 8.87 5.82
CA GLU A 115 28.97 8.96 4.83
C GLU A 115 29.49 7.53 4.62
N ASP A 116 29.30 6.99 3.43
CA ASP A 116 29.92 5.73 3.00
C ASP A 116 31.45 5.89 2.83
#